data_AF-A0A661NBW3-F1
#
_entry.id   AF-A0A661NBW3-F1
#
_cell.length_a   1.000
_cell.length_b   1.000
_cell.length_c   1.000
_cell.angle_alpha   90.00
_cell.angle_beta   90.00
_cell.angle_gamma   90.00
#
_symmetry.space_group_name_H-M   'P 1'
#
loop_
_entity.id
_entity.type
_entity.pdbx_description
1 polymer ?
#
loop_
_entity_poly.entity_id
_entity_poly.type
_entity_poly.pdbx_seq_one_letter_code
_entity_poly.pdbx_strand_id
1 'polypeptide(L)'
;MAPTTALATPTGTLTPAQYRRLVADLRKLLDRGRRRAELAVAHHLVETYHAMGERLLRRKLTENAGYRVATVRRVADEIGIGHHLLHRAVALARAYPEGPPESGLRWSHYRELLTVVDPGARSLYEAAASEEGWSSTKLVQAIRGERFSGGAASGGKVGRGRKTGKVLQRPSHPLHVYKARVLRVVDGDTLLADVDLGFQVHKEQRLRLAGIDTPPLGEDAGAEAHQVVLELLAAVEFVVLWTVKIDLYGRYVAHVFYQPGESDKRLVALEGKYLNQELVDRGVAQVL
;
A
#
# COMPACT_ATOMS: atom_id res chain seq x y z
N MET A 1 39.75 -33.49 48.13
CA MET A 1 38.63 -32.53 48.30
C MET A 1 38.94 -31.32 47.44
N ALA A 2 38.26 -31.17 46.30
CA ALA A 2 38.36 -29.97 45.46
C ALA A 2 37.20 -29.02 45.82
N PRO A 3 37.42 -27.70 45.91
CA PRO A 3 36.37 -26.76 46.29
C PRO A 3 35.40 -26.58 45.12
N THR A 4 34.12 -26.74 45.42
CA THR A 4 32.99 -26.39 44.56
C THR A 4 33.01 -24.90 44.24
N THR A 5 33.34 -24.56 42.99
CA THR A 5 33.17 -23.20 42.47
C THR A 5 31.68 -22.90 42.36
N ALA A 6 31.19 -22.03 43.23
CA ALA A 6 29.86 -21.46 43.12
C ALA A 6 29.76 -20.65 41.82
N LEU A 7 28.83 -21.04 40.94
CA LEU A 7 28.50 -20.34 39.72
C LEU A 7 27.98 -18.93 40.08
N ALA A 8 28.75 -17.90 39.74
CA ALA A 8 28.31 -16.52 39.82
C ALA A 8 27.09 -16.33 38.90
N THR A 9 25.98 -15.87 39.46
CA THR A 9 24.80 -15.44 38.71
C THR A 9 25.16 -14.31 37.74
N PRO A 10 24.75 -14.36 36.46
CA PRO A 10 25.13 -13.33 35.50
C PRO A 10 24.45 -12.00 35.84
N THR A 11 25.27 -11.02 36.23
CA THR A 11 24.94 -9.61 36.37
C THR A 11 24.59 -9.04 34.99
N GLY A 12 23.31 -8.99 34.61
CA GLY A 12 22.94 -8.40 33.33
C GLY A 12 21.52 -8.65 32.80
N THR A 13 20.56 -9.06 33.60
CA THR A 13 19.19 -9.31 33.13
C THR A 13 18.28 -8.09 33.39
N LEU A 14 17.70 -7.54 32.31
CA LEU A 14 16.69 -6.48 32.42
C LEU A 14 15.48 -7.01 33.18
N THR A 15 14.99 -6.24 34.15
CA THR A 15 13.67 -6.53 34.75
C THR A 15 12.58 -6.49 33.67
N PRO A 16 11.44 -7.18 33.86
CA PRO A 16 10.33 -7.16 32.89
C PRO A 16 9.84 -5.75 32.53
N ALA A 17 9.90 -4.81 33.49
CA ALA A 17 9.54 -3.41 33.26
C ALA A 17 10.57 -2.68 32.39
N GLN A 18 11.87 -2.87 32.67
CA GLN A 18 12.95 -2.29 31.87
C GLN A 18 12.95 -2.85 30.44
N TYR A 19 12.70 -4.16 30.28
CA TYR A 19 12.56 -4.79 28.96
C TYR A 19 11.40 -4.19 28.16
N ARG A 20 10.21 -4.06 28.77
CA ARG A 20 9.03 -3.45 28.09
C ARG A 20 9.30 -2.01 27.66
N ARG A 21 9.99 -1.22 28.50
CA ARG A 21 10.37 0.17 28.17
C ARG A 21 11.35 0.21 27.00
N LEU A 22 12.39 -0.63 27.03
CA LEU A 22 13.35 -0.74 25.94
C LEU A 22 12.65 -1.10 24.62
N VAL A 23 11.77 -2.10 24.63
CA VAL A 23 10.99 -2.49 23.44
C VAL A 23 10.13 -1.34 22.91
N ALA A 24 9.45 -0.60 23.80
CA ALA A 24 8.63 0.55 23.40
C ALA A 24 9.48 1.67 22.77
N ASP A 25 10.65 1.95 23.34
CA ASP A 25 11.55 2.99 22.84
C ASP A 25 12.18 2.58 21.49
N LEU A 26 12.58 1.32 21.33
CA LEU A 26 13.08 0.79 20.06
C LEU A 26 11.99 0.79 18.97
N ARG A 27 10.74 0.45 19.32
CA ARG A 27 9.60 0.58 18.40
C ARG A 27 9.41 2.02 17.94
N LYS A 28 9.43 2.99 18.85
CA LYS A 28 9.34 4.42 18.49
C LYS A 28 10.48 4.86 17.58
N LEU A 29 11.70 4.37 17.82
CA LEU A 29 12.86 4.68 16.96
C LEU A 29 12.69 4.10 15.56
N LEU A 30 12.28 2.83 15.45
CA LEU A 30 11.98 2.18 14.18
C LEU A 30 10.85 2.88 13.43
N ASP A 31 9.76 3.22 14.11
CA ASP A 31 8.62 3.89 13.49
C ASP A 31 8.99 5.29 12.97
N ARG A 32 9.85 6.02 13.70
CA ARG A 32 10.41 7.30 13.21
C ARG A 32 11.28 7.09 11.98
N GLY A 33 12.17 6.10 11.98
CA GLY A 33 13.03 5.78 10.85
C GLY A 33 12.21 5.43 9.60
N ARG A 34 11.20 4.59 9.75
CA ARG A 34 10.28 4.21 8.67
C ARG A 34 9.51 5.39 8.11
N ARG A 35 8.91 6.22 8.97
CA ARG A 35 8.21 7.43 8.51
C ARG A 35 9.11 8.36 7.72
N ARG A 36 10.36 8.56 8.17
CA ARG A 36 11.33 9.39 7.43
C ARG A 36 11.66 8.80 6.07
N ALA A 37 11.90 7.48 5.99
CA ALA A 37 12.16 6.81 4.72
C ALA A 37 10.96 6.90 3.77
N GLU A 38 9.75 6.66 4.26
CA GLU A 38 8.53 6.77 3.46
C GLU A 38 8.28 8.18 2.94
N LEU A 39 8.50 9.20 3.77
CA LEU A 39 8.37 10.60 3.36
C LEU A 39 9.42 10.98 2.32
N ALA A 40 10.67 10.54 2.49
CA ALA A 40 11.74 10.78 1.52
C ALA A 40 11.44 10.11 0.17
N VAL A 41 10.99 8.85 0.18
CA VAL A 41 10.57 8.15 -1.04
C VAL A 41 9.39 8.85 -1.71
N ALA A 42 8.38 9.24 -0.92
CA ALA A 42 7.21 9.95 -1.43
C ALA A 42 7.57 11.30 -2.06
N HIS A 43 8.47 12.05 -1.44
CA HIS A 43 8.98 13.32 -1.93
C HIS A 43 9.65 13.13 -3.29
N HIS A 44 10.65 12.25 -3.37
CA HIS A 44 11.36 12.01 -4.62
C HIS A 44 10.45 11.42 -5.71
N LEU A 45 9.43 10.63 -5.35
CA LEU A 45 8.35 10.17 -6.25
C LEU A 45 7.68 11.34 -6.97
N VAL A 46 7.20 12.30 -6.20
CA VAL A 46 6.48 13.45 -6.74
C VAL A 46 7.40 14.31 -7.59
N GLU A 47 8.60 14.62 -7.10
CA GLU A 47 9.60 15.42 -7.83
C GLU A 47 9.97 14.80 -9.18
N THR A 48 10.27 13.50 -9.18
CA THR A 48 10.72 12.82 -10.40
C THR A 48 9.59 12.75 -11.42
N TYR A 49 8.37 12.42 -11.00
CA TYR A 49 7.22 12.38 -11.92
C TYR A 49 6.86 13.76 -12.45
N HIS A 50 6.95 14.80 -11.63
CA HIS A 50 6.82 16.18 -12.10
C HIS A 50 7.88 16.50 -13.15
N ALA A 51 9.16 16.24 -12.85
CA ALA A 51 10.27 16.55 -13.74
C ALA A 51 10.26 15.72 -15.04
N MET A 52 9.68 14.51 -15.02
CA MET A 52 9.41 13.72 -16.24
C MET A 52 8.34 14.39 -17.09
N GLY A 53 7.22 14.79 -16.48
CA GLY A 53 6.13 15.48 -17.15
C GLY A 53 6.58 16.81 -17.76
N GLU A 54 7.38 17.58 -17.03
CA GLU A 54 7.93 18.85 -17.47
C GLU A 54 8.82 18.69 -18.71
N ARG A 55 9.73 17.71 -18.70
CA ARG A 55 10.58 17.39 -19.85
C ARG A 55 9.76 17.00 -21.08
N LEU A 56 8.67 16.26 -20.90
CA LEU A 56 7.76 15.90 -21.99
C LEU A 56 7.01 17.11 -22.55
N LEU A 57 6.59 18.05 -21.68
CA LEU A 57 5.93 19.29 -22.09
C LEU A 57 6.87 20.22 -22.87
N ARG A 58 8.10 20.39 -22.38
CA ARG A 58 9.13 21.24 -23.03
C ARG A 58 9.47 20.77 -24.44
N ARG A 59 9.44 19.46 -24.71
CA ARG A 59 9.79 18.89 -26.01
C ARG A 59 8.74 19.12 -27.11
N LYS A 60 7.59 19.76 -26.79
CA LYS A 60 6.51 20.06 -27.75
C LYS A 60 6.25 18.89 -28.70
N LEU A 61 6.17 17.67 -28.16
CA LEU A 61 5.91 16.45 -28.94
C LEU A 61 4.59 16.66 -29.70
N THR A 62 4.74 17.01 -30.98
CA THR A 62 3.87 17.66 -31.99
C THR A 62 2.37 17.84 -31.71
N GLU A 63 1.81 18.87 -32.34
CA GLU A 63 0.45 19.40 -32.18
C GLU A 63 -0.68 18.42 -32.56
N ASN A 64 -0.35 17.25 -33.11
CA ASN A 64 -1.32 16.20 -33.44
C ASN A 64 -1.56 15.27 -32.23
N ALA A 65 -2.76 15.34 -31.65
CA ALA A 65 -3.15 14.58 -30.45
C ALA A 65 -2.89 13.07 -30.55
N GLY A 66 -3.05 12.46 -31.73
CA GLY A 66 -2.78 11.04 -31.98
C GLY A 66 -1.29 10.67 -31.92
N TYR A 67 -0.41 11.49 -32.50
CA TYR A 67 1.04 11.29 -32.45
C TYR A 67 1.58 11.46 -31.03
N ARG A 68 1.02 12.39 -30.26
CA ARG A 68 1.35 12.61 -28.85
C ARG A 68 1.07 11.36 -27.99
N VAL A 69 -0.10 10.74 -28.15
CA VAL A 69 -0.47 9.54 -27.36
C VAL A 69 0.42 8.35 -27.73
N ALA A 70 0.65 8.11 -29.03
CA ALA A 70 1.51 7.03 -29.50
C ALA A 70 2.97 7.19 -29.04
N THR A 71 3.49 8.42 -29.06
CA THR A 71 4.86 8.73 -28.62
C THR A 71 5.03 8.57 -27.12
N VAL A 72 4.08 9.07 -26.31
CA VAL A 72 4.11 8.90 -24.85
C VAL A 72 4.05 7.41 -24.49
N ARG A 73 3.22 6.62 -25.18
CA ARG A 73 3.18 5.17 -24.97
C ARG A 73 4.52 4.52 -25.29
N ARG A 74 5.12 4.81 -26.45
CA ARG A 74 6.43 4.25 -26.82
C ARG A 74 7.53 4.62 -25.83
N VAL A 75 7.57 5.89 -25.40
CA VAL A 75 8.53 6.35 -24.39
C VAL A 75 8.33 5.62 -23.07
N ALA A 76 7.08 5.42 -22.64
CA ALA A 76 6.77 4.66 -21.43
C ALA A 76 7.24 3.20 -21.54
N ASP A 77 7.00 2.56 -22.68
CA ASP A 77 7.43 1.19 -22.96
C ASP A 77 8.98 1.08 -22.97
N GLU A 78 9.68 2.00 -23.64
CA GLU A 78 11.15 2.01 -23.74
C GLU A 78 11.86 2.23 -22.40
N ILE A 79 11.29 3.07 -21.51
CA ILE A 79 11.86 3.31 -20.17
C ILE A 79 11.29 2.35 -19.12
N GLY A 80 10.43 1.40 -19.51
CA GLY A 80 9.90 0.37 -18.64
C GLY A 80 8.98 0.90 -17.53
N ILE A 81 8.10 1.85 -17.83
CA ILE A 81 7.10 2.36 -16.89
C ILE A 81 5.68 2.24 -17.47
N GLY A 82 4.67 2.20 -16.60
CA GLY A 82 3.28 2.18 -17.06
C GLY A 82 2.89 3.46 -17.80
N HIS A 83 2.32 3.36 -19.00
CA HIS A 83 1.88 4.51 -19.81
C HIS A 83 0.95 5.48 -19.05
N HIS A 84 0.06 4.98 -18.17
CA HIS A 84 -0.78 5.82 -17.30
C HIS A 84 0.03 6.68 -16.30
N LEU A 85 1.19 6.20 -15.84
CA LEU A 85 2.08 6.97 -14.98
C LEU A 85 2.62 8.17 -15.75
N LEU A 86 3.08 7.96 -16.98
CA LEU A 86 3.66 9.01 -17.81
C LEU A 86 2.62 10.06 -18.21
N HIS A 87 1.39 9.65 -18.52
CA HIS A 87 0.27 10.58 -18.72
C HIS A 87 -0.04 11.42 -17.47
N ARG A 88 -0.04 10.80 -16.29
CA ARG A 88 -0.28 11.52 -15.02
C ARG A 88 0.89 12.44 -14.65
N ALA A 89 2.13 12.06 -14.95
CA ALA A 89 3.30 12.91 -14.80
C ALA A 89 3.16 14.19 -15.63
N VAL A 90 2.74 14.06 -16.90
CA VAL A 90 2.43 15.22 -17.76
C VAL A 90 1.29 16.06 -17.17
N ALA A 91 0.22 15.43 -16.67
CA ALA A 91 -0.89 16.15 -16.03
C ALA A 91 -0.44 16.90 -14.77
N LEU A 92 0.42 16.29 -13.95
CA LEU A 92 1.03 16.91 -12.77
C LEU A 92 1.83 18.14 -13.15
N ALA A 93 2.73 18.03 -14.11
CA ALA A 93 3.56 19.15 -14.56
C ALA A 93 2.74 20.30 -15.17
N ARG A 94 1.59 20.01 -15.80
CA ARG A 94 0.65 21.04 -16.26
C ARG A 94 -0.08 21.73 -15.10
N ALA A 95 -0.52 20.95 -14.12
CA ALA A 95 -1.28 21.46 -12.97
C ALA A 95 -0.39 22.24 -11.99
N TYR A 96 0.91 21.91 -11.94
CA TYR A 96 1.91 22.49 -11.06
C TYR A 96 3.14 22.93 -11.87
N PRO A 97 3.11 24.06 -12.59
CA PRO A 97 4.24 24.48 -13.44
C PRO A 97 5.57 24.63 -12.68
N GLU A 98 5.52 25.20 -11.47
CA GLU A 98 6.69 25.41 -10.59
C GLU A 98 7.03 24.20 -9.71
N GLY A 99 6.35 23.06 -9.92
CA GLY A 99 6.44 21.91 -9.05
C GLY A 99 5.37 21.93 -7.93
N PRO A 100 4.96 20.75 -7.44
CA PRO A 100 4.11 20.69 -6.26
C PRO A 100 4.84 21.19 -5.01
N PRO A 101 4.15 21.85 -4.07
CA PRO A 101 4.77 22.32 -2.84
C PRO A 101 5.30 21.16 -1.98
N GLU A 102 6.24 21.45 -1.09
CA GLU A 102 6.73 20.53 -0.05
C GLU A 102 5.65 20.28 1.02
N SER A 103 4.57 19.62 0.64
CA SER A 103 3.39 19.38 1.46
C SER A 103 3.45 18.08 2.26
N GLY A 104 4.49 17.26 2.06
CA GLY A 104 4.57 15.89 2.59
C GLY A 104 3.56 14.92 1.96
N LEU A 105 2.79 15.38 0.96
CA LEU A 105 1.83 14.56 0.26
C LEU A 105 2.53 13.59 -0.70
N ARG A 106 2.08 12.34 -0.66
CA ARG A 106 2.58 11.25 -1.53
C ARG A 106 1.92 11.28 -2.91
N TRP A 107 2.52 10.60 -3.89
CA TRP A 107 1.96 10.47 -5.25
C TRP A 107 0.48 10.04 -5.30
N SER A 108 0.04 9.20 -4.36
CA SER A 108 -1.37 8.82 -4.25
C SER A 108 -2.30 10.02 -4.06
N HIS A 109 -1.92 11.02 -3.26
CA HIS A 109 -2.71 12.25 -3.06
C HIS A 109 -2.78 13.07 -4.34
N TYR A 110 -1.63 13.33 -4.97
CA TYR A 110 -1.58 14.08 -6.22
C TYR A 110 -2.41 13.43 -7.33
N ARG A 111 -2.43 12.11 -7.40
CA ARG A 111 -3.30 11.39 -8.34
C ARG A 111 -4.80 11.64 -8.08
N GLU A 112 -5.22 11.85 -6.83
CA GLU A 112 -6.61 12.25 -6.52
C GLU A 112 -6.82 13.75 -6.74
N LEU A 113 -5.87 14.61 -6.37
CA LEU A 113 -5.91 16.06 -6.62
C LEU A 113 -6.02 16.39 -8.11
N LEU A 114 -5.36 15.62 -8.98
CA LEU A 114 -5.45 15.77 -10.42
C LEU A 114 -6.85 15.47 -11.00
N THR A 115 -7.74 14.85 -10.22
CA THR A 115 -9.15 14.68 -10.62
C THR A 115 -9.99 15.93 -10.36
N VAL A 116 -9.53 16.82 -9.48
CA VAL A 116 -10.18 18.11 -9.21
C VAL A 116 -9.85 19.06 -10.35
N VAL A 117 -10.86 19.45 -11.14
CA VAL A 117 -10.67 20.30 -12.33
C VAL A 117 -10.32 21.73 -11.92
N ASP A 118 -11.05 22.29 -10.95
CA ASP A 118 -10.85 23.66 -10.47
C ASP A 118 -9.51 23.80 -9.72
N PRO A 119 -8.59 24.68 -10.18
CA PRO A 119 -7.30 24.87 -9.52
C PRO A 119 -7.42 25.38 -8.09
N GLY A 120 -8.38 26.26 -7.80
CA GLY A 120 -8.58 26.83 -6.46
C GLY A 120 -8.99 25.76 -5.45
N ALA A 121 -10.01 24.96 -5.79
CA ALA A 121 -10.44 23.82 -4.99
C ALA A 121 -9.31 22.80 -4.80
N ARG A 122 -8.52 22.52 -5.86
CA ARG A 122 -7.36 21.62 -5.75
C ARG A 122 -6.37 22.10 -4.70
N SER A 123 -6.01 23.38 -4.71
CA SER A 123 -5.10 23.96 -3.71
C SER A 123 -5.67 23.92 -2.30
N LEU A 124 -6.98 24.12 -2.12
CA LEU A 124 -7.63 23.99 -0.81
C LEU A 124 -7.61 22.54 -0.30
N TYR A 125 -7.89 21.57 -1.17
CA TYR A 125 -7.78 20.15 -0.82
C TYR A 125 -6.36 19.73 -0.49
N GLU A 126 -5.37 20.26 -1.20
CA GLU A 126 -3.95 20.02 -0.96
C GLU A 126 -3.51 20.58 0.40
N ALA A 127 -3.84 21.84 0.70
CA ALA A 127 -3.54 22.46 1.99
C ALA A 127 -4.20 21.69 3.14
N ALA A 128 -5.50 21.40 3.03
CA ALA A 128 -6.22 20.66 4.05
C ALA A 128 -5.66 19.24 4.24
N ALA A 129 -5.29 18.55 3.16
CA ALA A 129 -4.69 17.22 3.26
C ALA A 129 -3.32 17.24 3.92
N SER A 130 -2.52 18.26 3.67
CA SER A 130 -1.20 18.44 4.27
C SER A 130 -1.30 18.79 5.76
N GLU A 131 -2.05 19.84 6.10
CA GLU A 131 -2.15 20.38 7.46
C GLU A 131 -2.83 19.41 8.43
N GLU A 132 -3.93 18.79 8.00
CA GLU A 132 -4.68 17.83 8.82
C GLU A 132 -4.15 16.39 8.71
N GLY A 133 -3.07 16.15 7.94
CA GLY A 133 -2.46 14.83 7.74
C GLY A 133 -3.42 13.79 7.15
N TRP A 134 -4.20 14.17 6.13
CA TRP A 134 -5.18 13.28 5.52
C TRP A 134 -4.51 12.11 4.79
N SER A 135 -5.12 10.94 4.91
CA SER A 135 -4.83 9.85 3.98
C SER A 135 -5.46 10.15 2.61
N SER A 136 -4.90 9.59 1.54
CA SER A 136 -5.50 9.66 0.20
C SER A 136 -6.97 9.22 0.17
N THR A 137 -7.39 8.29 1.04
CA THR A 137 -8.80 7.88 1.16
C THR A 137 -9.66 9.00 1.75
N LYS A 138 -9.19 9.66 2.81
CA LYS A 138 -9.91 10.82 3.40
C LYS A 138 -10.00 11.96 2.40
N LEU A 139 -8.95 12.19 1.61
CA LEU A 139 -8.96 13.15 0.51
C LEU A 139 -10.02 12.79 -0.55
N VAL A 140 -10.09 11.52 -1.01
CA VAL A 140 -11.15 11.08 -1.94
C VAL A 140 -12.55 11.32 -1.36
N GLN A 141 -12.74 11.02 -0.08
CA GLN A 141 -14.03 11.27 0.60
C GLN A 141 -14.37 12.77 0.63
N ALA A 142 -13.39 13.63 0.89
CA ALA A 142 -13.58 15.07 0.90
C ALA A 142 -13.86 15.65 -0.50
N ILE A 143 -13.21 15.11 -1.55
CA ILE A 143 -13.45 15.47 -2.95
C ILE A 143 -14.87 15.04 -3.36
N ARG A 144 -15.25 13.79 -3.07
CA ARG A 144 -16.61 13.28 -3.36
C ARG A 144 -17.70 14.00 -2.58
N GLY A 145 -17.38 14.44 -1.37
CA GLY A 145 -18.27 15.24 -0.54
C GLY A 145 -18.32 16.72 -0.94
N GLU A 146 -17.62 17.10 -2.02
CA GLU A 146 -17.65 18.46 -2.58
C GLU A 146 -17.29 19.56 -1.58
N ARG A 147 -16.50 19.22 -0.55
CA ARG A 147 -16.17 20.11 0.59
C ARG A 147 -15.69 21.50 0.17
N PHE A 148 -15.02 21.61 -0.98
CA PHE A 148 -14.49 22.88 -1.50
C PHE A 148 -14.95 23.21 -2.93
N SER A 149 -15.94 22.48 -3.48
CA SER A 149 -16.54 22.82 -4.77
C SER A 149 -17.86 23.56 -4.58
N GLY A 150 -18.03 24.68 -5.28
CA GLY A 150 -19.28 25.45 -5.28
C GLY A 150 -20.46 24.62 -5.79
N GLY A 151 -21.36 24.30 -4.86
CA GLY A 151 -22.66 23.61 -4.93
C GLY A 151 -23.24 23.08 -6.25
N ALA A 152 -23.61 21.79 -6.26
CA ALA A 152 -24.97 21.30 -6.58
C ALA A 152 -25.16 19.78 -6.31
N ALA A 153 -25.91 19.46 -5.24
CA ALA A 153 -26.83 18.34 -4.99
C ALA A 153 -26.56 16.86 -5.42
N SER A 154 -26.64 15.99 -4.38
CA SER A 154 -27.27 14.65 -4.30
C SER A 154 -26.61 13.50 -5.09
N GLY A 155 -26.53 12.25 -4.64
CA GLY A 155 -27.13 11.50 -3.53
C GLY A 155 -27.18 10.03 -4.00
N GLY A 156 -26.78 9.07 -3.17
CA GLY A 156 -26.87 7.65 -3.53
C GLY A 156 -26.25 6.70 -2.51
N LYS A 157 -27.05 6.27 -1.53
CA LYS A 157 -26.73 5.15 -0.63
C LYS A 157 -27.08 3.84 -1.35
N VAL A 158 -26.17 2.86 -1.31
CA VAL A 158 -26.49 1.46 -1.64
C VAL A 158 -26.26 0.60 -0.40
N GLY A 159 -27.28 -0.19 -0.06
CA GLY A 159 -27.41 -0.94 1.18
C GLY A 159 -26.53 -2.18 1.27
N ARG A 160 -26.18 -2.55 2.51
CA ARG A 160 -25.49 -3.79 2.86
C ARG A 160 -26.52 -4.89 3.17
N GLY A 161 -26.52 -5.95 2.36
CA GLY A 161 -27.10 -7.24 2.72
C GLY A 161 -26.15 -8.02 3.63
N ARG A 162 -26.71 -8.62 4.69
CA ARG A 162 -26.02 -9.40 5.73
C ARG A 162 -25.93 -10.87 5.32
N LYS A 163 -24.79 -11.52 5.53
CA LYS A 163 -24.70 -12.98 5.72
C LYS A 163 -23.75 -13.32 6.87
N THR A 164 -24.17 -14.31 7.64
CA THR A 164 -23.63 -14.77 8.92
C THR A 164 -22.52 -15.81 8.72
N GLY A 165 -21.29 -15.38 8.98
CA GLY A 165 -20.10 -16.17 9.30
C GLY A 165 -19.23 -15.29 10.21
N LYS A 166 -18.14 -15.79 10.80
CA LYS A 166 -17.16 -14.90 11.46
C LYS A 166 -16.48 -14.06 10.37
N VAL A 167 -17.05 -12.88 10.08
CA VAL A 167 -16.59 -11.96 9.04
C VAL A 167 -15.46 -11.11 9.62
N LEU A 168 -14.26 -11.24 9.09
CA LEU A 168 -13.19 -10.26 9.26
C LEU A 168 -13.68 -8.93 8.71
N GLN A 169 -13.50 -7.87 9.49
CA GLN A 169 -13.80 -6.53 9.01
C GLN A 169 -12.84 -6.18 7.88
N ARG A 170 -13.36 -6.13 6.63
CA ARG A 170 -12.60 -5.58 5.50
C ARG A 170 -12.17 -4.15 5.89
N PRO A 171 -10.89 -3.80 5.79
CA PRO A 171 -10.46 -2.45 6.15
C PRO A 171 -11.15 -1.42 5.24
N SER A 172 -11.37 -0.21 5.73
CA SER A 172 -12.09 0.84 4.98
C SER A 172 -11.20 2.00 4.54
N HIS A 173 -9.98 2.10 5.09
CA HIS A 173 -9.06 3.22 4.88
C HIS A 173 -7.61 2.73 4.87
N PRO A 174 -7.10 2.21 3.74
CA PRO A 174 -5.73 1.74 3.72
C PRO A 174 -4.73 2.90 3.76
N LEU A 175 -3.82 2.87 4.73
CA LEU A 175 -2.73 3.85 4.84
C LEU A 175 -1.60 3.55 3.84
N HIS A 176 -1.40 2.27 3.49
CA HIS A 176 -0.26 1.81 2.70
C HIS A 176 -0.68 0.69 1.73
N VAL A 177 -0.92 1.06 0.46
CA VAL A 177 -1.41 0.15 -0.60
C VAL A 177 -0.32 -0.12 -1.64
N TYR A 178 0.20 -1.34 -1.66
CA TYR A 178 1.25 -1.75 -2.60
C TYR A 178 0.74 -2.79 -3.60
N LYS A 179 1.28 -2.73 -4.82
CA LYS A 179 1.21 -3.86 -5.76
C LYS A 179 2.35 -4.80 -5.36
N ALA A 180 2.12 -6.10 -5.39
CA ALA A 180 3.21 -7.05 -5.18
C ALA A 180 3.03 -8.28 -6.04
N ARG A 181 4.15 -8.81 -6.52
CA ARG A 181 4.18 -10.14 -7.15
C ARG A 181 4.50 -11.16 -6.07
N VAL A 182 3.67 -12.18 -5.94
CA VAL A 182 3.94 -13.27 -4.99
C VAL A 182 5.08 -14.11 -5.55
N LEU A 183 6.20 -14.15 -4.82
CA LEU A 183 7.37 -14.96 -5.20
C LEU A 183 7.18 -16.40 -4.75
N ARG A 184 6.65 -16.57 -3.53
CA ARG A 184 6.46 -17.87 -2.90
C ARG A 184 5.40 -17.80 -1.81
N VAL A 185 4.53 -18.81 -1.76
CA VAL A 185 3.70 -19.11 -0.59
C VAL A 185 4.55 -19.91 0.39
N VAL A 186 4.82 -19.35 1.58
CA VAL A 186 5.70 -19.99 2.57
C VAL A 186 4.92 -21.00 3.41
N ASP A 187 3.75 -20.61 3.89
CA ASP A 187 2.74 -21.41 4.57
C ASP A 187 1.36 -20.78 4.31
N GLY A 188 0.30 -21.29 4.94
CA GLY A 188 -1.08 -20.85 4.70
C GLY A 188 -1.37 -19.37 5.04
N ASP A 189 -0.52 -18.72 5.83
CA ASP A 189 -0.70 -17.32 6.23
C ASP A 189 0.54 -16.44 6.02
N THR A 190 1.61 -16.98 5.45
CA THR A 190 2.84 -16.25 5.19
C THR A 190 3.21 -16.29 3.71
N LEU A 191 3.35 -15.10 3.12
CA LEU A 191 3.79 -14.91 1.73
C LEU A 191 5.19 -14.29 1.69
N LEU A 192 6.01 -14.71 0.73
CA LEU A 192 7.17 -13.96 0.27
C LEU A 192 6.77 -13.23 -1.01
N ALA A 193 6.85 -11.91 -1.00
CA ALA A 193 6.40 -11.08 -2.12
C ALA A 193 7.45 -10.05 -2.50
N ASP A 194 7.55 -9.82 -3.80
CA ASP A 194 8.28 -8.73 -4.40
C ASP A 194 7.35 -7.51 -4.45
N VAL A 195 7.54 -6.58 -3.50
CA VAL A 195 6.69 -5.41 -3.30
C VAL A 195 7.18 -4.26 -4.16
N ASP A 196 6.30 -3.77 -5.03
CA ASP A 196 6.53 -2.58 -5.87
C ASP A 196 6.35 -1.32 -5.02
N LEU A 197 7.46 -0.60 -4.81
CA LEU A 197 7.50 0.68 -4.09
C LEU A 197 7.41 1.89 -5.03
N GLY A 198 7.19 1.66 -6.32
CA GLY A 198 7.34 2.62 -7.40
C GLY A 198 8.78 2.68 -7.91
N PHE A 199 9.02 3.45 -8.98
CA PHE A 199 10.35 3.71 -9.54
C PHE A 199 11.19 2.52 -9.96
N GLN A 200 10.59 1.38 -10.31
CA GLN A 200 11.34 0.14 -10.52
C GLN A 200 12.16 -0.25 -9.27
N VAL A 201 11.76 0.27 -8.10
CA VAL A 201 12.31 -0.12 -6.80
C VAL A 201 11.40 -1.18 -6.24
N HIS A 202 12.01 -2.34 -6.06
CA HIS A 202 11.37 -3.56 -5.65
C HIS A 202 11.98 -4.02 -4.33
N LYS A 203 11.14 -4.47 -3.41
CA LYS A 203 11.60 -5.02 -2.15
C LYS A 203 10.97 -6.37 -1.89
N GLU A 204 11.80 -7.41 -1.82
CA GLU A 204 11.38 -8.70 -1.30
C GLU A 204 11.03 -8.57 0.18
N GLN A 205 9.83 -9.02 0.54
CA GLN A 205 9.30 -8.92 1.88
C GLN A 205 8.47 -10.13 2.27
N ARG A 206 8.66 -10.61 3.51
CA ARG A 206 7.77 -11.57 4.15
C ARG A 206 6.55 -10.86 4.72
N LEU A 207 5.38 -11.36 4.36
CA LEU A 207 4.07 -10.82 4.72
C LEU A 207 3.31 -11.87 5.53
N ARG A 208 2.73 -11.47 6.66
CA ARG A 208 1.81 -12.27 7.47
C ARG A 208 0.38 -11.83 7.20
N LEU A 209 -0.53 -12.74 6.90
CA LEU A 209 -1.93 -12.42 6.68
C LEU A 209 -2.56 -11.91 7.98
N ALA A 210 -3.16 -10.73 7.91
CA ALA A 210 -3.79 -10.05 9.03
C ALA A 210 -5.06 -10.76 9.49
N GLY A 211 -5.21 -10.91 10.81
CA GLY A 211 -6.44 -11.38 11.45
C GLY A 211 -6.69 -12.88 11.37
N ILE A 212 -5.74 -13.65 10.84
CA ILE A 212 -5.88 -15.10 10.70
C ILE A 212 -4.62 -15.86 11.12
N ASP A 213 -4.85 -17.13 11.43
CA ASP A 213 -3.81 -18.12 11.71
C ASP A 213 -4.14 -19.41 10.97
N THR A 214 -3.16 -19.95 10.26
CA THR A 214 -3.25 -21.27 9.62
C THR A 214 -2.40 -22.29 10.36
N PRO A 215 -2.76 -23.59 10.34
CA PRO A 215 -1.94 -24.62 10.94
C PRO A 215 -0.52 -24.65 10.34
N PRO A 216 0.49 -25.11 11.11
CA PRO A 216 1.86 -25.22 10.61
C PRO A 216 1.95 -26.15 9.40
N LEU A 217 2.84 -25.84 8.45
CA LEU A 217 3.04 -26.63 7.22
C LEU A 217 3.39 -28.12 7.47
N GLY A 218 3.89 -28.48 8.65
CA GLY A 218 4.19 -29.85 9.03
C GLY A 218 2.96 -30.72 9.35
N GLU A 219 1.77 -30.13 9.39
CA GLU A 219 0.49 -30.82 9.62
C GLU A 219 -0.32 -30.88 8.33
N ASP A 220 -1.16 -31.91 8.16
CA ASP A 220 -1.98 -32.11 6.96
C ASP A 220 -2.88 -30.89 6.67
N ALA A 221 -3.46 -30.30 7.72
CA ALA A 221 -4.29 -29.10 7.61
C ALA A 221 -3.48 -27.86 7.18
N GLY A 222 -2.19 -27.79 7.53
CA GLY A 222 -1.30 -26.72 7.10
C GLY A 222 -0.87 -26.87 5.64
N ALA A 223 -0.66 -28.11 5.18
CA ALA A 223 -0.43 -28.42 3.78
C ALA A 223 -1.65 -28.09 2.92
N GLU A 224 -2.86 -28.38 3.41
CA GLU A 224 -4.11 -27.99 2.75
C GLU A 224 -4.24 -26.46 2.63
N ALA A 225 -4.02 -25.72 3.72
CA ALA A 225 -4.07 -24.25 3.70
C ALA A 225 -3.05 -23.65 2.71
N HIS A 226 -1.83 -24.19 2.68
CA HIS A 226 -0.79 -23.80 1.74
C HIS A 226 -1.20 -24.03 0.28
N GLN A 227 -1.76 -25.21 -0.02
CA GLN A 227 -2.23 -25.57 -1.35
C GLN A 227 -3.37 -24.67 -1.82
N VAL A 228 -4.33 -24.34 -0.93
CA VAL A 228 -5.42 -23.39 -1.24
C VAL A 228 -4.87 -22.03 -1.62
N VAL A 229 -3.89 -21.48 -0.88
CA VAL A 229 -3.30 -20.18 -1.21
C VAL A 229 -2.56 -20.23 -2.54
N LEU A 230 -1.82 -21.31 -2.82
CA LEU A 230 -1.16 -21.50 -4.11
C LEU A 230 -2.16 -21.47 -5.27
N GLU A 231 -3.25 -22.23 -5.17
CA GLU A 231 -4.28 -22.30 -6.21
C GLU A 231 -4.98 -20.96 -6.44
N LEU A 232 -5.34 -20.26 -5.35
CA LEU A 232 -6.00 -18.96 -5.44
C LEU A 232 -5.12 -17.91 -6.12
N LEU A 233 -3.80 -17.94 -5.84
CA LEU A 233 -2.87 -16.93 -6.30
C LEU A 233 -2.18 -17.29 -7.63
N ALA A 234 -2.23 -18.56 -8.07
CA ALA A 234 -1.69 -19.00 -9.36
C ALA A 234 -2.35 -18.30 -10.56
N ALA A 235 -3.61 -17.88 -10.41
CA ALA A 235 -4.39 -17.24 -11.47
C ALA A 235 -4.19 -15.72 -11.58
N VAL A 236 -3.32 -15.11 -10.76
CA VAL A 236 -3.11 -13.66 -10.74
C VAL A 236 -1.64 -13.28 -10.96
N GLU A 237 -1.41 -12.23 -11.75
CA GLU A 237 -0.06 -11.68 -11.96
C GLU A 237 0.45 -10.93 -10.72
N PHE A 238 -0.47 -10.35 -9.93
CA PHE A 238 -0.15 -9.59 -8.74
C PHE A 238 -1.25 -9.65 -7.69
N VAL A 239 -0.88 -9.26 -6.48
CA VAL A 239 -1.79 -8.99 -5.37
C VAL A 239 -1.66 -7.55 -4.92
N VAL A 240 -2.69 -7.06 -4.24
CA VAL A 240 -2.68 -5.78 -3.55
C VAL A 240 -2.55 -5.98 -2.06
N LEU A 241 -1.55 -5.33 -1.48
CA LEU A 241 -1.23 -5.42 -0.06
C LEU A 241 -1.67 -4.16 0.64
N TRP A 242 -2.45 -4.32 1.71
CA TRP A 242 -2.70 -3.26 2.68
C TRP A 242 -1.97 -3.60 3.97
N THR A 243 -0.80 -2.99 4.17
CA THR A 243 0.02 -3.26 5.35
C THR A 243 -0.51 -2.51 6.57
N VAL A 244 -0.58 -3.19 7.71
CA VAL A 244 -1.14 -2.65 8.96
C VAL A 244 -0.03 -2.30 9.95
N LYS A 245 0.84 -3.27 10.25
CA LYS A 245 1.89 -3.17 11.26
C LYS A 245 3.01 -4.15 10.94
N ILE A 246 4.08 -4.11 11.73
CA ILE A 246 5.11 -5.16 11.73
C ILE A 246 4.97 -5.97 13.01
N ASP A 247 5.00 -7.30 12.91
CA ASP A 247 4.94 -8.18 14.07
C ASP A 247 6.29 -8.30 14.80
N LEU A 248 6.32 -9.08 15.88
CA LEU A 248 7.53 -9.30 16.70
C LEU A 248 8.68 -9.97 15.93
N TYR A 249 8.39 -10.60 14.79
CA TYR A 249 9.36 -11.32 13.96
C TYR A 249 9.81 -10.50 12.75
N GLY A 250 9.43 -9.22 12.68
CA GLY A 250 9.81 -8.33 11.59
C GLY A 250 9.00 -8.53 10.31
N ARG A 251 7.91 -9.31 10.34
CA ARG A 251 7.03 -9.53 9.17
C ARG A 251 6.02 -8.40 9.09
N TYR A 252 5.74 -7.92 7.88
CA TYR A 252 4.62 -6.99 7.70
C TYR A 252 3.30 -7.76 7.78
N VAL A 253 2.41 -7.32 8.65
CA VAL A 253 1.05 -7.85 8.75
C VAL A 253 0.18 -7.15 7.72
N ALA A 254 -0.44 -7.88 6.81
CA ALA A 254 -1.14 -7.33 5.65
C ALA A 254 -2.50 -7.99 5.37
N HIS A 255 -3.43 -7.17 4.90
CA HIS A 255 -4.62 -7.65 4.20
C HIS A 255 -4.28 -7.79 2.71
N VAL A 256 -4.62 -8.93 2.12
CA VAL A 256 -4.24 -9.26 0.74
C VAL A 256 -5.49 -9.36 -0.13
N PHE A 257 -5.45 -8.66 -1.26
CA PHE A 257 -6.53 -8.62 -2.24
C PHE A 257 -6.03 -9.07 -3.60
N TYR A 258 -6.88 -9.79 -4.34
CA TYR A 258 -6.53 -10.32 -5.65
C TYR A 258 -7.77 -10.39 -6.53
N GLN A 259 -7.58 -10.39 -7.84
CA GLN A 259 -8.66 -10.52 -8.82
C GLN A 259 -8.10 -11.05 -10.15
N PRO A 260 -8.42 -12.29 -10.55
CA PRO A 260 -8.02 -12.84 -11.85
C PRO A 260 -8.51 -11.98 -13.03
N GLY A 261 -7.64 -11.75 -14.00
CA GLY A 261 -7.93 -10.95 -15.20
C GLY A 261 -8.02 -9.44 -15.00
N GLU A 262 -7.87 -8.93 -13.77
CA GLU A 262 -7.90 -7.49 -13.49
C GLU A 262 -6.47 -6.92 -13.39
N SER A 263 -6.24 -5.79 -14.04
CA SER A 263 -4.94 -5.12 -14.09
C SER A 263 -4.91 -3.81 -13.30
N ASP A 264 -6.06 -3.20 -13.00
CA ASP A 264 -6.15 -1.99 -12.20
C ASP A 264 -6.02 -2.29 -10.69
N LYS A 265 -4.85 -1.96 -10.15
CA LYS A 265 -4.55 -2.01 -8.71
C LYS A 265 -5.65 -1.43 -7.82
N ARG A 266 -6.30 -0.34 -8.23
CA ARG A 266 -7.36 0.32 -7.43
C ARG A 266 -8.61 -0.55 -7.36
N LEU A 267 -9.02 -1.17 -8.46
CA LEU A 267 -10.18 -2.07 -8.49
C LEU A 267 -9.90 -3.32 -7.65
N VAL A 268 -8.71 -3.91 -7.79
CA VAL A 268 -8.30 -5.04 -6.94
C VAL A 268 -8.31 -4.65 -5.45
N ALA A 269 -7.84 -3.46 -5.10
CA ALA A 269 -7.84 -2.97 -3.71
C ALA A 269 -9.26 -2.83 -3.13
N LEU A 270 -10.18 -2.21 -3.89
CA LEU A 270 -11.49 -1.81 -3.38
C LEU A 270 -12.53 -2.92 -3.50
N GLU A 271 -12.49 -3.66 -4.61
CA GLU A 271 -13.55 -4.60 -5.03
C GLU A 271 -13.05 -6.03 -5.20
N GLY A 272 -11.74 -6.23 -5.28
CA GLY A 272 -11.14 -7.55 -5.42
C GLY A 272 -11.43 -8.48 -4.25
N LYS A 273 -11.27 -9.78 -4.51
CA LYS A 273 -11.42 -10.85 -3.52
C LYS A 273 -10.44 -10.64 -2.37
N TYR A 274 -10.93 -10.86 -1.15
CA TYR A 274 -10.14 -10.67 0.07
C TYR A 274 -9.61 -12.02 0.54
N LEU A 275 -8.33 -12.30 0.25
CA LEU A 275 -7.69 -13.60 0.48
C LEU A 275 -7.88 -14.07 1.93
N ASN A 276 -7.62 -13.20 2.92
CA ASN A 276 -7.66 -13.61 4.32
C ASN A 276 -9.06 -14.08 4.75
N GLN A 277 -10.13 -13.43 4.27
CA GLN A 277 -11.50 -13.88 4.54
C GLN A 277 -11.81 -15.18 3.81
N GLU A 278 -11.36 -15.31 2.57
CA GLU A 278 -11.62 -16.51 1.78
C GLU A 278 -10.99 -17.77 2.39
N LEU A 279 -9.82 -17.66 3.05
CA LEU A 279 -9.22 -18.76 3.80
C LEU A 279 -10.05 -19.17 5.03
N VAL A 280 -10.66 -18.20 5.72
CA VAL A 280 -11.58 -18.47 6.83
C VAL A 280 -12.86 -19.13 6.32
N ASP A 281 -13.42 -18.63 5.22
CA ASP A 281 -14.65 -19.15 4.62
C ASP A 281 -14.47 -20.59 4.12
N ARG A 282 -13.26 -20.96 3.70
CA ARG A 282 -12.88 -22.32 3.30
C ARG A 282 -12.52 -23.24 4.48
N GLY A 283 -12.49 -22.73 5.70
CA GLY A 283 -12.18 -23.51 6.90
C GLY A 283 -10.70 -23.86 7.09
N VAL A 284 -9.81 -23.31 6.26
CA VAL A 284 -8.35 -23.58 6.32
C VAL A 284 -7.59 -22.57 7.18
N ALA A 285 -8.28 -21.58 7.75
CA ALA A 285 -7.72 -20.59 8.66
C ALA A 285 -8.69 -20.25 9.79
N GLN A 286 -8.15 -19.95 10.98
CA GLN A 286 -8.91 -19.47 12.12
C GLN A 286 -8.75 -17.95 12.28
N VAL A 287 -9.80 -17.29 12.78
CA VAL A 287 -9.77 -15.85 13.09
C VAL A 287 -9.09 -15.63 14.44
N LEU A 288 -8.14 -14.70 14.49
CA LEU A 288 -7.42 -14.26 15.69
C LEU A 288 -8.20 -13.22 16.53
#